data_AF-A0A814SQB8-F1
#
_entry.id   AF-A0A814SQB8-F1
#
_cell.length_a   1.000
_cell.length_b   1.000
_cell.length_c   1.000
_cell.angle_alpha   90.00
_cell.angle_beta   90.00
_cell.angle_gamma   90.00
#
_symmetry.space_group_name_H-M   'P 1'
#
loop_
_entity.id
_entity.type
_entity.pdbx_description
1 polymer ?
#
loop_
_entity_poly.entity_id
_entity_poly.type
_entity_poly.pdbx_seq_one_letter_code
_entity_poly.pdbx_strand_id
1 'polypeptide(L)'
;MFNFSRSSQHSNSYMSSHSKKSYYVTPLHKLDNLTKKYKPKKVIENDNYKQLCRTGECIPFQQPSSYHCHDIHHRTSIETLDELIDRAHQTTHYTTDTENQLRPPPQSSQPAFKQIEFVHLTHPSTILLLEVNYLPPENSPAFIKLKQLCGIIFSSSNHIYSWGDPVKELTKFCKFHLFSADEIRQPELHDIQDDFKDWFHSSYPPSDDHKSEANDQYSLQSAIYLIFTEWLDKRMTLANWGCGIDLALGTYIPSDLVGRERYDIIKGEEELRLAMKDYAINDCFATTRLMYLVIYKWSREQVNNYQQSLEQLLSQCTLAQQSMEYEPISDDELAVVHVRDERPSVVEDLPDDNEEQQPLVHVEYEPRTPLTHQLFTGELSIHVDEPLTPLFLHSPPHRHSSSSTTRVPESSSHSSSTTRVPESSSHSSSHHHQHLVPYTLNHHQIVHPPHPHLVQYPLNHHPIDHH
;
A
#
# COMPACT_ATOMS: atom_id res chain seq x y z
N MET A 1 -37.10 -28.86 34.97
CA MET A 1 -35.75 -28.37 35.30
C MET A 1 -35.02 -28.11 33.99
N PHE A 2 -35.07 -26.88 33.49
CA PHE A 2 -34.27 -26.44 32.33
C PHE A 2 -33.35 -25.33 32.83
N ASN A 3 -32.05 -25.65 32.90
CA ASN A 3 -31.03 -24.68 33.28
C ASN A 3 -30.73 -23.78 32.07
N PHE A 4 -31.27 -22.56 32.11
CA PHE A 4 -30.79 -21.47 31.27
C PHE A 4 -29.43 -21.02 31.78
N SER A 5 -28.36 -21.50 31.14
CA SER A 5 -27.02 -20.93 31.31
C SER A 5 -27.02 -19.52 30.74
N ARG A 6 -26.95 -18.52 31.63
CA ARG A 6 -26.67 -17.12 31.28
C ARG A 6 -25.27 -17.05 30.67
N SER A 7 -25.19 -16.91 29.35
CA SER A 7 -23.98 -16.46 28.65
C SER A 7 -23.66 -15.03 29.09
N SER A 8 -22.54 -14.84 29.79
CA SER A 8 -22.05 -13.51 30.15
C SER A 8 -21.67 -12.75 28.88
N GLN A 9 -22.48 -11.77 28.50
CA GLN A 9 -22.07 -10.74 27.56
C GLN A 9 -21.01 -9.88 28.26
N HIS A 10 -19.74 -10.19 28.05
CA HIS A 10 -18.65 -9.25 28.31
C HIS A 10 -18.73 -8.16 27.22
N SER A 11 -19.54 -7.14 27.47
CA SER A 11 -19.48 -5.89 26.75
C SER A 11 -18.07 -5.32 26.92
N ASN A 12 -17.30 -5.24 25.83
CA ASN A 12 -16.03 -4.54 25.74
C ASN A 12 -16.25 -3.02 25.96
N SER A 13 -16.49 -2.61 27.21
CA SER A 13 -16.57 -1.22 27.66
C SER A 13 -15.18 -0.65 28.03
N TYR A 14 -14.10 -1.23 27.48
CA TYR A 14 -12.71 -0.87 27.79
C TYR A 14 -12.18 0.23 26.85
N MET A 15 -12.82 1.41 26.82
CA MET A 15 -12.23 2.60 26.16
C MET A 15 -12.58 3.94 26.84
N SER A 16 -13.33 3.94 27.95
CA SER A 16 -13.73 5.20 28.61
C SER A 16 -12.92 5.47 29.88
N SER A 17 -12.25 6.63 29.92
CA SER A 17 -11.76 7.38 31.11
C SER A 17 -10.25 7.55 31.33
N HIS A 18 -9.38 7.25 30.36
CA HIS A 18 -7.99 7.72 30.46
C HIS A 18 -7.86 9.11 29.83
N SER A 19 -7.49 10.09 30.67
CA SER A 19 -6.94 11.41 30.33
C SER A 19 -6.81 11.66 28.83
N LYS A 20 -7.58 12.64 28.30
CA LYS A 20 -7.50 13.17 26.93
C LYS A 20 -6.10 13.76 26.66
N LYS A 21 -5.05 12.94 26.68
CA LYS A 21 -3.81 13.25 25.98
C LYS A 21 -4.20 13.15 24.53
N SER A 22 -4.35 14.31 23.89
CA SER A 22 -4.63 14.38 22.47
C SER A 22 -3.63 13.48 21.74
N TYR A 23 -4.15 12.48 21.04
CA TYR A 23 -3.39 11.53 20.25
C TYR A 23 -3.03 12.20 18.91
N TYR A 24 -2.34 13.33 18.96
CA TYR A 24 -1.76 13.93 17.76
C TYR A 24 -0.79 12.92 17.16
N VAL A 25 -0.90 12.68 15.86
CA VAL A 25 0.09 11.89 15.14
C VAL A 25 1.41 12.66 15.23
N THR A 26 2.48 11.90 15.38
CA THR A 26 3.81 12.48 15.46
C THR A 26 4.09 13.21 14.15
N PRO A 27 4.32 14.55 14.14
CA PRO A 27 4.57 15.30 12.91
C PRO A 27 5.68 14.65 12.08
N LEU A 28 5.62 14.79 10.75
CA LEU A 28 6.53 14.09 9.83
C LEU A 28 8.02 14.21 10.22
N HIS A 29 8.48 15.40 10.59
CA HIS A 29 9.88 15.62 11.03
C HIS A 29 10.24 14.84 12.30
N LYS A 30 9.29 14.58 13.20
CA LYS A 30 9.49 13.74 14.38
C LYS A 30 9.43 12.25 14.01
N LEU A 31 8.66 11.87 13.00
CA LEU A 31 8.63 10.50 12.49
C LEU A 31 10.00 10.10 11.91
N ASP A 32 10.66 11.00 11.19
CA ASP A 32 12.04 10.80 10.73
C ASP A 32 13.00 10.54 11.89
N ASN A 33 12.87 11.30 12.98
CA ASN A 33 13.69 11.12 14.19
C ASN A 33 13.42 9.77 14.87
N LEU A 34 12.15 9.34 14.94
CA LEU A 34 11.80 8.01 15.45
C LEU A 34 12.39 6.91 14.56
N THR A 35 12.32 7.06 13.25
CA THR A 35 12.87 6.08 12.29
C THR A 35 14.38 6.01 12.39
N LYS A 36 15.06 7.15 12.52
CA LYS A 36 16.51 7.19 12.79
C LYS A 36 16.87 6.48 14.09
N LYS A 37 16.05 6.67 15.13
CA LYS A 37 16.30 6.07 16.45
C LYS A 37 16.08 4.55 16.48
N TYR A 38 14.99 4.06 15.88
CA TYR A 38 14.56 2.66 16.03
C TYR A 38 14.86 1.78 14.81
N LYS A 39 15.04 2.35 13.61
CA LYS A 39 15.35 1.64 12.36
C LYS A 39 16.42 2.40 11.54
N PRO A 40 17.61 2.68 12.09
CA PRO A 40 18.63 3.51 11.41
C PRO A 40 19.05 2.94 10.05
N LYS A 41 19.15 1.61 9.91
CA LYS A 41 19.48 0.95 8.64
C LYS A 41 18.47 1.28 7.54
N LYS A 42 17.16 1.26 7.84
CA LYS A 42 16.10 1.60 6.89
C LYS A 42 16.14 3.08 6.48
N VAL A 43 16.53 3.97 7.39
CA VAL A 43 16.69 5.39 7.06
C VAL A 43 17.84 5.60 6.10
N ILE A 44 19.01 5.01 6.40
CA ILE A 44 20.18 5.10 5.52
C ILE A 44 19.84 4.55 4.14
N GLU A 45 19.19 3.38 4.08
CA GLU A 45 18.73 2.78 2.83
C GLU A 45 17.78 3.72 2.06
N ASN A 46 16.76 4.26 2.71
CA ASN A 46 15.81 5.18 2.08
C ASN A 46 16.47 6.49 1.62
N ASP A 47 17.40 7.03 2.40
CA ASP A 47 18.15 8.25 2.06
C ASP A 47 19.07 8.01 0.85
N ASN A 48 19.65 6.81 0.73
CA ASN A 48 20.44 6.41 -0.44
C ASN A 48 19.57 6.39 -1.71
N TYR A 49 18.42 5.71 -1.69
CA TYR A 49 17.50 5.70 -2.85
C TYR A 49 16.97 7.08 -3.19
N LYS A 50 16.63 7.89 -2.18
CA LYS A 50 16.25 9.29 -2.38
C LYS A 50 17.36 10.09 -3.07
N GLN A 51 18.63 9.82 -2.75
CA GLN A 51 19.76 10.45 -3.41
C GLN A 51 19.93 9.97 -4.86
N LEU A 52 19.78 8.68 -5.12
CA LEU A 52 19.79 8.13 -6.49
C LEU A 52 18.69 8.77 -7.35
N CYS A 53 17.52 9.04 -6.77
CA CYS A 53 16.44 9.67 -7.50
C CYS A 53 16.67 11.16 -7.75
N ARG A 54 17.51 11.83 -6.95
CA ARG A 54 17.98 13.19 -7.24
C ARG A 54 19.04 13.24 -8.33
N THR A 55 19.85 12.19 -8.47
CA THR A 55 20.86 12.09 -9.54
C THR A 55 20.29 11.53 -10.85
N GLY A 56 19.02 11.10 -10.85
CA GLY A 56 18.37 10.48 -12.01
C GLY A 56 18.76 9.01 -12.21
N GLU A 57 19.45 8.40 -11.24
CA GLU A 57 19.80 6.98 -11.25
C GLU A 57 18.62 6.09 -10.84
N CYS A 58 17.59 6.66 -10.21
CA CYS A 58 16.28 6.03 -10.03
C CYS A 58 15.15 7.03 -10.25
N ILE A 59 13.94 6.52 -10.36
CA ILE A 59 12.71 7.32 -10.34
C ILE A 59 11.84 6.98 -9.12
N PRO A 60 11.00 7.89 -8.63
CA PRO A 60 9.97 7.53 -7.65
C PRO A 60 9.07 6.43 -8.20
N PHE A 61 8.62 5.51 -7.34
CA PHE A 61 7.68 4.46 -7.72
C PHE A 61 6.43 5.03 -8.36
N GLN A 62 6.08 4.50 -9.53
CA GLN A 62 4.91 4.96 -10.29
C GLN A 62 3.71 4.05 -10.01
N GLN A 63 2.64 4.60 -9.47
CA GLN A 63 1.36 3.87 -9.37
C GLN A 63 0.74 3.70 -10.76
N PRO A 64 -0.14 2.70 -10.98
CA PRO A 64 -0.99 2.64 -12.16
C PRO A 64 -1.81 3.93 -12.31
N SER A 65 -2.05 4.35 -13.55
CA SER A 65 -2.80 5.58 -13.86
C SER A 65 -4.28 5.53 -13.45
N SER A 66 -4.83 4.34 -13.26
CA SER A 66 -6.23 4.14 -12.85
C SER A 66 -6.36 3.00 -11.86
N TYR A 67 -6.99 3.27 -10.73
CA TYR A 67 -7.45 2.29 -9.76
C TYR A 67 -8.56 2.91 -8.90
N HIS A 68 -9.32 2.07 -8.20
CA HIS A 68 -10.28 2.50 -7.20
C HIS A 68 -9.70 2.24 -5.81
N CYS A 69 -9.87 3.18 -4.88
CA CYS A 69 -9.41 3.02 -3.51
C CYS A 69 -10.57 3.27 -2.54
N HIS A 70 -10.78 2.34 -1.62
CA HIS A 70 -11.85 2.41 -0.63
C HIS A 70 -11.27 2.30 0.79
N ASP A 71 -11.55 3.31 1.61
CA ASP A 71 -11.28 3.27 3.04
C ASP A 71 -12.40 2.49 3.75
N ILE A 72 -12.02 1.45 4.51
CA ILE A 72 -12.96 0.50 5.12
C ILE A 72 -12.95 0.64 6.64
N HIS A 73 -14.06 1.14 7.19
CA HIS A 73 -14.27 1.42 8.61
C HIS A 73 -15.79 1.52 8.94
N HIS A 74 -16.14 1.95 10.15
CA HIS A 74 -17.51 2.04 10.66
C HIS A 74 -18.42 3.04 9.91
N ARG A 75 -17.87 3.86 9.02
CA ARG A 75 -18.64 4.80 8.18
C ARG A 75 -18.80 4.32 6.74
N THR A 76 -18.15 3.21 6.36
CA THR A 76 -18.35 2.61 5.04
C THR A 76 -19.81 2.19 4.91
N SER A 77 -20.46 2.62 3.83
CA SER A 77 -21.88 2.35 3.62
C SER A 77 -22.12 0.88 3.22
N ILE A 78 -23.36 0.43 3.39
CA ILE A 78 -23.74 -0.92 2.97
C ILE A 78 -23.63 -1.06 1.45
N GLU A 79 -23.99 -0.01 0.72
CA GLU A 79 -23.96 0.03 -0.74
C GLU A 79 -22.53 -0.13 -1.26
N THR A 80 -21.55 0.54 -0.63
CA THR A 80 -20.13 0.36 -0.97
C THR A 80 -19.66 -1.07 -0.66
N LEU A 81 -20.07 -1.65 0.49
CA LEU A 81 -19.70 -3.02 0.82
C LEU A 81 -20.33 -4.05 -0.14
N ASP A 82 -21.56 -3.82 -0.60
CA ASP A 82 -22.23 -4.66 -1.61
C ASP A 82 -21.50 -4.59 -2.95
N GLU A 83 -21.13 -3.39 -3.42
CA GLU A 83 -20.31 -3.23 -4.63
C GLU A 83 -18.98 -3.98 -4.52
N LEU A 84 -18.30 -3.87 -3.37
CA LEU A 84 -17.03 -4.55 -3.13
C LEU A 84 -17.18 -6.08 -3.07
N ILE A 85 -18.29 -6.59 -2.55
CA ILE A 85 -18.61 -8.02 -2.57
C ILE A 85 -18.80 -8.51 -4.01
N ASP A 86 -19.54 -7.77 -4.83
CA ASP A 86 -19.76 -8.11 -6.24
C ASP A 86 -18.44 -8.10 -7.02
N ARG A 87 -17.57 -7.12 -6.76
CA ARG A 87 -16.21 -7.09 -7.33
C ARG A 87 -15.38 -8.26 -6.85
N ALA A 88 -15.37 -8.56 -5.55
CA ALA A 88 -14.60 -9.67 -4.98
C ALA A 88 -15.01 -11.02 -5.58
N HIS A 89 -16.29 -11.23 -5.90
CA HIS A 89 -16.75 -12.44 -6.60
C HIS A 89 -16.18 -12.60 -8.01
N GLN A 90 -15.71 -11.52 -8.63
CA GLN A 90 -15.11 -11.49 -9.97
C GLN A 90 -13.58 -11.50 -9.91
N THR A 91 -12.99 -11.56 -8.70
CA THR A 91 -11.55 -11.52 -8.47
C THR A 91 -11.07 -12.86 -7.95
N THR A 92 -9.98 -13.38 -8.51
CA THR A 92 -9.33 -14.62 -8.04
C THR A 92 -7.92 -14.38 -7.49
N HIS A 93 -7.35 -13.21 -7.74
CA HIS A 93 -5.99 -12.84 -7.36
C HIS A 93 -6.00 -11.60 -6.49
N TYR A 94 -5.34 -11.68 -5.34
CA TYR A 94 -5.27 -10.57 -4.40
C TYR A 94 -3.84 -10.39 -3.91
N THR A 95 -3.39 -9.15 -3.80
CA THR A 95 -2.17 -8.86 -3.04
C THR A 95 -2.54 -8.23 -1.71
N THR A 96 -1.76 -8.53 -0.68
CA THR A 96 -2.01 -8.00 0.67
C THR A 96 -0.71 -7.62 1.35
N ASP A 97 -0.81 -6.53 2.11
CA ASP A 97 0.21 -6.08 3.04
C ASP A 97 -0.44 -5.78 4.39
N THR A 98 0.36 -5.69 5.45
CA THR A 98 -0.13 -5.41 6.79
C THR A 98 0.74 -4.44 7.56
N GLU A 99 0.06 -3.55 8.28
CA GLU A 99 0.71 -2.55 9.11
C GLU A 99 0.33 -2.69 10.59
N ASN A 100 1.35 -2.59 11.43
CA ASN A 100 1.21 -2.73 12.86
C ASN A 100 1.36 -1.37 13.55
N GLN A 101 0.51 -1.13 14.54
CA GLN A 101 0.72 -0.08 15.52
C GLN A 101 2.00 -0.35 16.28
N LEU A 102 2.98 0.54 16.09
CA LEU A 102 4.16 0.60 16.94
C LEU A 102 3.87 1.53 18.12
N ARG A 103 3.91 0.98 19.32
CA ARG A 103 3.96 1.77 20.56
C ARG A 103 5.38 1.71 21.10
N PRO A 104 6.05 2.83 21.38
CA PRO A 104 7.30 2.82 22.13
C PRO A 104 7.04 2.47 23.61
N PRO A 105 7.82 1.58 24.25
CA PRO A 105 8.82 0.69 23.63
C PRO A 105 8.14 -0.43 22.82
N PRO A 106 8.74 -0.90 21.70
CA PRO A 106 8.13 -1.78 20.68
C PRO A 106 7.84 -3.22 21.14
N GLN A 107 7.51 -3.44 22.41
CA GLN A 107 7.32 -4.74 23.03
C GLN A 107 5.97 -5.38 22.68
N SER A 108 5.01 -4.63 22.13
CA SER A 108 3.78 -5.21 21.57
C SER A 108 3.36 -4.46 20.31
N SER A 109 3.64 -5.05 19.14
CA SER A 109 3.06 -4.61 17.88
C SER A 109 1.60 -5.08 17.84
N GLN A 110 0.65 -4.15 17.81
CA GLN A 110 -0.75 -4.51 17.60
C GLN A 110 -1.08 -4.32 16.11
N PRO A 111 -1.73 -5.27 15.44
CA PRO A 111 -2.23 -5.07 14.08
C PRO A 111 -3.20 -3.88 14.07
N ALA A 112 -3.06 -2.99 13.09
CA ALA A 112 -3.76 -1.71 13.06
C ALA A 112 -4.37 -1.39 11.70
N PHE A 113 -3.73 -1.84 10.62
CA PHE A 113 -4.12 -1.49 9.28
C PHE A 113 -3.77 -2.62 8.31
N LYS A 114 -4.62 -2.85 7.30
CA LYS A 114 -4.42 -3.91 6.31
C LYS A 114 -4.79 -3.40 4.93
N GLN A 115 -3.96 -3.73 3.96
CA GLN A 115 -4.12 -3.39 2.56
C GLN A 115 -4.48 -4.65 1.79
N ILE A 116 -5.48 -4.57 0.91
CA ILE A 116 -5.85 -5.64 -0.01
C ILE A 116 -6.09 -5.04 -1.38
N GLU A 117 -5.35 -5.49 -2.40
CA GLU A 117 -5.62 -5.18 -3.79
C GLU A 117 -6.41 -6.31 -4.44
N PHE A 118 -7.46 -5.96 -5.17
CA PHE A 118 -8.17 -6.85 -6.08
C PHE A 118 -7.47 -6.73 -7.43
N VAL A 119 -6.74 -7.77 -7.82
CA VAL A 119 -5.91 -7.74 -9.01
C VAL A 119 -6.74 -8.13 -10.21
N HIS A 120 -6.89 -7.22 -11.17
CA HIS A 120 -7.59 -7.45 -12.43
C HIS A 120 -6.65 -7.19 -13.62
N LEU A 121 -6.70 -8.06 -14.63
CA LEU A 121 -5.88 -7.91 -15.84
C LEU A 121 -6.47 -6.90 -16.83
N THR A 122 -7.80 -6.78 -16.85
CA THR A 122 -8.54 -6.02 -17.88
C THR A 122 -9.32 -4.83 -17.30
N HIS A 123 -9.28 -4.64 -15.99
CA HIS A 123 -10.00 -3.58 -15.30
C HIS A 123 -9.06 -2.88 -14.30
N PRO A 124 -9.34 -1.62 -13.94
CA PRO A 124 -8.60 -0.97 -12.86
C PRO A 124 -8.65 -1.79 -11.57
N SER A 125 -7.50 -1.93 -10.91
CA SER A 125 -7.42 -2.58 -9.60
C SER A 125 -8.33 -1.87 -8.58
N THR A 126 -8.81 -2.63 -7.59
CA THR A 126 -9.55 -2.07 -6.45
C THR A 126 -8.74 -2.29 -5.18
N ILE A 127 -8.34 -1.22 -4.49
CA ILE A 127 -7.59 -1.28 -3.24
C ILE A 127 -8.51 -1.02 -2.07
N LEU A 128 -8.47 -1.92 -1.08
CA LEU A 128 -9.14 -1.79 0.20
C LEU A 128 -8.12 -1.41 1.27
N LEU A 129 -8.41 -0.34 2.00
CA LEU A 129 -7.63 0.13 3.14
C LEU A 129 -8.43 -0.13 4.42
N LEU A 130 -8.17 -1.26 5.07
CA LEU A 130 -8.94 -1.73 6.23
C LEU A 130 -8.37 -1.17 7.52
N GLU A 131 -9.12 -0.27 8.15
CA GLU A 131 -8.78 0.37 9.41
C GLU A 131 -9.34 -0.43 10.60
N VAL A 132 -8.62 -1.47 11.03
CA VAL A 132 -9.18 -2.47 11.95
C VAL A 132 -9.48 -1.96 13.37
N ASN A 133 -8.96 -0.78 13.74
CA ASN A 133 -9.31 -0.11 14.99
C ASN A 133 -10.64 0.69 14.91
N TYR A 134 -11.19 0.86 13.70
CA TYR A 134 -12.38 1.65 13.43
C TYR A 134 -13.47 0.83 12.75
N LEU A 135 -13.47 -0.51 12.90
CA LEU A 135 -14.48 -1.39 12.32
C LEU A 135 -15.90 -1.09 12.85
N PRO A 136 -16.95 -1.39 12.05
CA PRO A 136 -18.32 -1.35 12.56
C PRO A 136 -18.52 -2.33 13.73
N PRO A 137 -19.54 -2.13 14.59
CA PRO A 137 -19.88 -3.09 15.64
C PRO A 137 -20.15 -4.49 15.07
N GLU A 138 -19.72 -5.55 15.75
CA GLU A 138 -19.79 -6.94 15.24
C GLU A 138 -21.22 -7.41 14.87
N ASN A 139 -22.23 -6.87 15.55
CA ASN A 139 -23.63 -7.17 15.32
C ASN A 139 -24.31 -6.25 14.29
N SER A 140 -23.57 -5.30 13.70
CA SER A 140 -24.11 -4.39 12.69
C SER A 140 -24.19 -5.04 11.32
N PRO A 141 -25.15 -4.63 10.46
CA PRO A 141 -25.21 -5.11 9.08
C PRO A 141 -23.91 -4.88 8.30
N ALA A 142 -23.23 -3.75 8.54
CA ALA A 142 -21.97 -3.41 7.88
C ALA A 142 -20.85 -4.38 8.26
N PHE A 143 -20.74 -4.77 9.53
CA PHE A 143 -19.74 -5.77 9.94
C PHE A 143 -20.02 -7.15 9.35
N ILE A 144 -21.29 -7.56 9.29
CA ILE A 144 -21.68 -8.84 8.66
C ILE A 144 -21.28 -8.85 7.18
N LYS A 145 -21.52 -7.74 6.46
CA LYS A 145 -21.10 -7.57 5.06
C LYS A 145 -19.58 -7.55 4.91
N LEU A 146 -18.87 -6.88 5.79
CA LEU A 146 -17.40 -6.88 5.78
C LEU A 146 -16.82 -8.28 6.04
N LYS A 147 -17.45 -9.05 6.94
CA LYS A 147 -17.10 -10.45 7.18
C LYS A 147 -17.39 -11.32 5.95
N GLN A 148 -18.53 -11.11 5.28
CA GLN A 148 -18.85 -11.76 4.01
C GLN A 148 -17.78 -11.45 2.94
N LEU A 149 -17.40 -10.18 2.79
CA LEU A 149 -16.35 -9.74 1.87
C LEU A 149 -15.03 -10.46 2.14
N CYS A 150 -14.58 -10.49 3.39
CA CYS A 150 -13.37 -11.23 3.78
C CYS A 150 -13.49 -12.73 3.54
N GLY A 151 -14.65 -13.33 3.79
CA GLY A 151 -14.90 -14.75 3.50
C GLY A 151 -14.80 -15.10 2.02
N ILE A 152 -15.21 -14.18 1.13
CA ILE A 152 -15.03 -14.34 -0.32
C ILE A 152 -13.55 -14.24 -0.67
N ILE A 153 -12.86 -13.20 -0.19
CA ILE A 153 -11.42 -12.97 -0.47
C ILE A 153 -10.58 -14.18 -0.04
N PHE A 154 -10.78 -14.70 1.17
CA PHE A 154 -10.06 -15.85 1.72
C PHE A 154 -10.73 -17.21 1.41
N SER A 155 -11.47 -17.30 0.31
CA SER A 155 -12.02 -18.58 -0.16
C SER A 155 -10.93 -19.45 -0.80
N SER A 156 -11.15 -20.78 -0.81
CA SER A 156 -10.15 -21.74 -1.31
C SER A 156 -9.87 -21.68 -2.81
N SER A 157 -10.70 -20.98 -3.60
CA SER A 157 -10.49 -20.79 -5.04
C SER A 157 -9.57 -19.61 -5.38
N ASN A 158 -9.18 -18.83 -4.37
CA ASN A 158 -8.45 -17.60 -4.57
C ASN A 158 -6.95 -17.77 -4.27
N HIS A 159 -6.15 -16.88 -4.87
CA HIS A 159 -4.72 -16.79 -4.65
C HIS A 159 -4.40 -15.47 -3.93
N ILE A 160 -3.68 -15.56 -2.82
CA ILE A 160 -3.26 -14.42 -2.02
C ILE A 160 -1.73 -14.31 -2.06
N TYR A 161 -1.25 -13.15 -2.48
CA TYR A 161 0.17 -12.83 -2.59
C TYR A 161 0.55 -11.80 -1.53
N SER A 162 1.67 -12.01 -0.85
CA SER A 162 2.22 -11.04 0.10
C SER A 162 3.74 -10.99 0.00
N TRP A 163 4.34 -9.89 0.43
CA TRP A 163 5.79 -9.78 0.56
C TRP A 163 6.23 -10.30 1.93
N GLY A 164 6.50 -11.61 2.01
CA GLY A 164 6.72 -12.35 3.26
C GLY A 164 5.56 -13.29 3.59
N ASP A 165 5.72 -14.08 4.66
CA ASP A 165 4.78 -15.15 5.04
C ASP A 165 3.35 -14.63 5.33
N PRO A 166 2.38 -14.84 4.41
CA PRO A 166 1.02 -14.31 4.57
C PRO A 166 0.29 -14.92 5.77
N VAL A 167 0.55 -16.18 6.15
CA VAL A 167 -0.12 -16.81 7.30
C VAL A 167 0.29 -16.10 8.58
N LYS A 168 1.59 -15.85 8.76
CA LYS A 168 2.14 -15.16 9.93
C LYS A 168 1.63 -13.73 10.04
N GLU A 169 1.46 -13.03 8.92
CA GLU A 169 0.92 -11.68 8.90
C GLU A 169 -0.57 -11.65 9.24
N LEU A 170 -1.36 -12.44 8.52
CA LEU A 170 -2.82 -12.48 8.63
C LEU A 170 -3.31 -13.01 9.97
N THR A 171 -2.60 -13.97 10.58
CA THR A 171 -2.98 -14.55 11.89
C THR A 171 -3.15 -13.49 12.98
N LYS A 172 -2.37 -12.39 12.92
CA LYS A 172 -2.47 -11.28 13.89
C LYS A 172 -3.86 -10.64 13.86
N PHE A 173 -4.54 -10.66 12.71
CA PHE A 173 -5.82 -10.01 12.48
C PHE A 173 -7.04 -10.89 12.79
N CYS A 174 -6.86 -12.20 13.04
CA CYS A 174 -7.98 -13.10 13.39
C CYS A 174 -8.76 -12.65 14.65
N LYS A 175 -8.13 -11.89 15.54
CA LYS A 175 -8.77 -11.32 16.74
C LYS A 175 -9.89 -10.31 16.45
N PHE A 176 -9.98 -9.80 15.22
CA PHE A 176 -11.02 -8.85 14.81
C PHE A 176 -12.26 -9.55 14.23
N HIS A 177 -12.30 -10.88 14.22
CA HIS A 177 -13.47 -11.68 13.81
C HIS A 177 -13.96 -11.47 12.36
N LEU A 178 -13.16 -10.80 11.51
CA LEU A 178 -13.39 -10.67 10.07
C LEU A 178 -13.18 -12.00 9.32
N PHE A 179 -12.29 -12.83 9.84
CA PHE A 179 -11.97 -14.17 9.37
C PHE A 179 -11.28 -14.95 10.50
N SER A 180 -11.24 -16.26 10.38
CA SER A 180 -10.62 -17.22 11.29
C SER A 180 -9.26 -17.69 10.80
N ALA A 181 -8.50 -18.34 11.68
CA ALA A 181 -7.21 -18.93 11.32
C ALA A 181 -7.35 -20.07 10.30
N ASP A 182 -8.51 -20.72 10.23
CA ASP A 182 -8.76 -21.78 9.25
C ASP A 182 -9.11 -21.19 7.89
N GLU A 183 -9.94 -20.15 7.83
CA GLU A 183 -10.28 -19.44 6.58
C GLU A 183 -9.03 -18.88 5.88
N ILE A 184 -8.09 -18.27 6.61
CA ILE A 184 -6.87 -17.73 5.96
C ILE A 184 -5.94 -18.81 5.41
N ARG A 185 -6.12 -20.09 5.75
CA ARG A 185 -5.33 -21.23 5.21
C ARG A 185 -6.03 -21.94 4.04
N GLN A 186 -7.26 -21.57 3.73
CA GLN A 186 -8.01 -22.12 2.61
C GLN A 186 -7.49 -21.68 1.24
N PRO A 187 -7.17 -20.40 0.98
CA PRO A 187 -6.69 -19.97 -0.34
C PRO A 187 -5.29 -20.50 -0.63
N GLU A 188 -4.88 -20.43 -1.89
CA GLU A 188 -3.49 -20.63 -2.27
C GLU A 188 -2.67 -19.40 -1.85
N LEU A 189 -1.76 -19.60 -0.90
CA LEU A 189 -0.96 -18.53 -0.33
C LEU A 189 0.44 -18.53 -0.92
N HIS A 190 0.88 -17.36 -1.37
CA HIS A 190 2.18 -17.16 -2.01
C HIS A 190 3.00 -16.12 -1.25
N ASP A 191 4.20 -16.51 -0.85
CA ASP A 191 5.22 -15.60 -0.34
C ASP A 191 6.07 -15.12 -1.52
N ILE A 192 5.74 -13.94 -2.04
CA ILE A 192 6.43 -13.35 -3.19
C ILE A 192 7.89 -13.04 -2.88
N GLN A 193 8.27 -12.89 -1.61
CA GLN A 193 9.65 -12.63 -1.24
C GLN A 193 10.53 -13.86 -1.51
N ASP A 194 10.06 -15.05 -1.12
CA ASP A 194 10.74 -16.32 -1.36
C ASP A 194 10.70 -16.67 -2.86
N ASP A 195 9.54 -16.54 -3.52
CA ASP A 195 9.41 -16.81 -4.95
C ASP A 195 10.31 -15.87 -5.78
N PHE A 196 10.41 -14.58 -5.40
CA PHE A 196 11.31 -13.61 -6.03
C PHE A 196 12.77 -14.00 -5.88
N LYS A 197 13.19 -14.46 -4.70
CA LYS A 197 14.57 -14.89 -4.45
C LYS A 197 14.97 -16.02 -5.39
N ASP A 198 14.09 -17.01 -5.55
CA ASP A 198 14.31 -18.15 -6.45
C ASP A 198 14.37 -17.71 -7.91
N TRP A 199 13.40 -16.87 -8.34
CA TRP A 199 13.40 -16.31 -9.69
C TRP A 199 14.65 -15.48 -9.96
N PHE A 200 15.08 -14.65 -9.01
CA PHE A 200 16.23 -13.76 -9.16
C PHE A 200 17.53 -14.55 -9.29
N HIS A 201 17.76 -15.56 -8.44
CA HIS A 201 18.96 -16.40 -8.54
C HIS A 201 19.00 -17.25 -9.81
N SER A 202 17.84 -17.74 -10.26
CA SER A 202 17.76 -18.47 -11.54
C SER A 202 18.02 -17.55 -12.73
N SER A 203 17.54 -16.31 -12.66
CA SER A 203 17.67 -15.34 -13.74
C SER A 203 19.03 -14.67 -13.73
N TYR A 204 19.63 -14.42 -12.57
CA TYR A 204 20.89 -13.72 -12.33
C TYR A 204 21.83 -14.58 -11.48
N PRO A 205 22.46 -15.61 -12.08
CA PRO A 205 23.37 -16.47 -11.35
C PRO A 205 24.47 -15.63 -10.71
N PRO A 206 24.76 -15.83 -9.42
CA PRO A 206 25.74 -15.03 -8.70
C PRO A 206 27.08 -15.09 -9.43
N SER A 207 27.69 -13.94 -9.71
CA SER A 207 29.10 -13.93 -10.06
C SER A 207 29.89 -14.43 -8.85
N ASP A 208 31.09 -14.98 -9.08
CA ASP A 208 31.93 -15.51 -8.00
C ASP A 208 32.24 -14.47 -6.89
N ASP A 209 32.04 -13.18 -7.17
CA ASP A 209 32.23 -12.06 -6.26
C ASP A 209 31.03 -11.77 -5.32
N HIS A 210 29.84 -12.33 -5.56
CA HIS A 210 28.60 -12.02 -4.81
C HIS A 210 28.13 -13.13 -3.85
N LYS A 211 29.00 -14.07 -3.47
CA LYS A 211 28.63 -15.23 -2.62
C LYS A 211 28.11 -14.87 -1.22
N SER A 212 28.31 -13.64 -0.73
CA SER A 212 27.84 -13.24 0.60
C SER A 212 26.36 -12.85 0.67
N GLU A 213 25.70 -12.57 -0.46
CA GLU A 213 24.32 -12.07 -0.47
C GLU A 213 23.25 -13.19 -0.52
N ALA A 214 23.66 -14.44 -0.74
CA ALA A 214 22.73 -15.57 -0.94
C ALA A 214 21.83 -15.88 0.29
N ASN A 215 22.18 -15.38 1.47
CA ASN A 215 21.41 -15.57 2.70
C ASN A 215 20.50 -14.39 3.07
N ASP A 216 20.57 -13.26 2.38
CA ASP A 216 19.82 -12.09 2.78
C ASP A 216 18.38 -12.13 2.22
N GLN A 217 17.42 -11.81 3.09
CA GLN A 217 16.05 -11.53 2.68
C GLN A 217 16.03 -10.17 1.99
N TYR A 218 15.70 -10.14 0.70
CA TYR A 218 15.51 -8.89 -0.02
C TYR A 218 14.40 -8.07 0.65
N SER A 219 14.64 -6.79 0.91
CA SER A 219 13.53 -5.90 1.25
C SER A 219 12.69 -5.63 0.01
N LEU A 220 11.40 -5.31 0.17
CA LEU A 220 10.53 -4.93 -0.96
C LEU A 220 11.11 -3.76 -1.75
N GLN A 221 11.68 -2.76 -1.06
CA GLN A 221 12.36 -1.63 -1.68
C GLN A 221 13.56 -2.09 -2.52
N SER A 222 14.40 -2.97 -1.98
CA SER A 222 15.59 -3.45 -2.69
C SER A 222 15.19 -4.25 -3.93
N ALA A 223 14.16 -5.11 -3.85
CA ALA A 223 13.65 -5.86 -4.99
C ALA A 223 13.09 -4.95 -6.09
N ILE A 224 12.27 -3.94 -5.72
CA ILE A 224 11.75 -2.97 -6.68
C ILE A 224 12.86 -2.16 -7.34
N TYR A 225 13.85 -1.71 -6.58
CA TYR A 225 15.00 -1.00 -7.17
C TYR A 225 15.79 -1.89 -8.12
N LEU A 226 16.10 -3.13 -7.73
CA LEU A 226 16.90 -4.06 -8.55
C LEU A 226 16.26 -4.39 -9.90
N ILE A 227 14.92 -4.46 -9.95
CA ILE A 227 14.19 -4.88 -11.15
C ILE A 227 13.65 -3.71 -11.96
N PHE A 228 13.19 -2.65 -11.30
CA PHE A 228 12.48 -1.55 -11.95
C PHE A 228 13.22 -0.22 -11.85
N THR A 229 14.33 -0.15 -11.12
CA THR A 229 15.08 1.09 -10.89
C THR A 229 14.19 2.19 -10.26
N GLU A 230 13.26 1.76 -9.40
CA GLU A 230 12.28 2.62 -8.75
C GLU A 230 12.53 2.73 -7.23
N TRP A 231 12.10 3.85 -6.66
CA TRP A 231 12.13 4.12 -5.22
C TRP A 231 10.73 4.11 -4.61
N LEU A 232 10.43 3.10 -3.79
CA LEU A 232 9.35 3.13 -2.81
C LEU A 232 9.76 3.96 -1.60
N ASP A 233 9.05 5.05 -1.38
CA ASP A 233 9.28 5.89 -0.21
C ASP A 233 8.92 5.15 1.08
N LYS A 234 9.94 4.82 1.89
CA LYS A 234 9.75 4.06 3.13
C LYS A 234 9.56 4.92 4.39
N ARG A 235 9.37 6.24 4.27
CA ARG A 235 9.24 7.18 5.42
C ARG A 235 8.09 6.85 6.37
N MET A 236 7.00 6.23 5.90
CA MET A 236 5.83 5.91 6.72
C MET A 236 5.90 4.58 7.48
N THR A 237 7.01 3.83 7.36
CA THR A 237 7.20 2.50 7.99
C THR A 237 7.00 2.49 9.52
N LEU A 238 7.13 3.64 10.20
CA LEU A 238 6.93 3.77 11.66
C LEU A 238 5.73 4.65 12.02
N ALA A 239 4.86 4.97 11.05
CA ALA A 239 3.73 5.84 11.26
C ALA A 239 2.75 5.24 12.29
N ASN A 240 1.88 6.10 12.83
CA ASN A 240 0.83 5.69 13.75
C ASN A 240 -0.35 5.07 12.98
N TRP A 241 -0.20 3.84 12.49
CA TRP A 241 -1.21 3.18 11.65
C TRP A 241 -2.59 3.00 12.30
N GLY A 242 -2.68 3.09 13.63
CA GLY A 242 -3.93 3.03 14.36
C GLY A 242 -4.64 4.38 14.56
N CYS A 243 -4.19 5.47 13.95
CA CYS A 243 -4.83 6.80 14.06
C CYS A 243 -6.09 6.96 13.20
N GLY A 244 -6.35 5.98 12.34
CA GLY A 244 -7.45 5.89 11.40
C GLY A 244 -7.30 6.87 10.25
N ILE A 245 -6.66 6.45 9.17
CA ILE A 245 -6.03 7.29 8.12
C ILE A 245 -7.05 8.16 7.38
N ASP A 246 -8.24 7.63 7.10
CA ASP A 246 -9.29 8.34 6.39
C ASP A 246 -9.65 9.66 7.09
N LEU A 247 -9.58 10.74 6.33
CA LEU A 247 -9.91 12.08 6.79
C LEU A 247 -11.39 12.18 7.21
N ALA A 248 -12.28 11.40 6.59
CA ALA A 248 -13.69 11.44 6.94
C ALA A 248 -13.95 10.95 8.38
N LEU A 249 -13.01 10.24 9.02
CA LEU A 249 -13.13 9.86 10.44
C LEU A 249 -13.00 11.05 11.39
N GLY A 250 -12.32 12.13 10.98
CA GLY A 250 -12.12 13.34 11.79
C GLY A 250 -11.33 13.12 13.08
N THR A 251 -10.58 12.02 13.19
CA THR A 251 -9.81 11.65 14.39
C THR A 251 -8.64 12.58 14.67
N TYR A 252 -8.22 13.36 13.68
CA TYR A 252 -7.13 14.32 13.75
C TYR A 252 -7.55 15.74 14.13
N ILE A 253 -8.85 16.03 14.22
CA ILE A 253 -9.35 17.38 14.50
C ILE A 253 -9.28 17.62 16.01
N PRO A 254 -8.41 18.52 16.49
CA PRO A 254 -8.36 18.81 17.92
C PRO A 254 -9.60 19.57 18.36
N SER A 255 -10.24 19.06 19.42
CA SER A 255 -11.42 19.67 20.02
C SER A 255 -11.10 20.86 20.92
N ASP A 256 -9.87 20.95 21.40
CA ASP A 256 -9.39 21.89 22.42
C ASP A 256 -8.62 23.09 21.84
N LEU A 257 -8.22 23.03 20.57
CA LEU A 257 -7.50 24.10 19.90
C LEU A 257 -8.44 24.97 19.06
N VAL A 258 -8.14 26.27 19.01
CA VAL A 258 -8.86 27.27 18.21
C VAL A 258 -7.87 28.15 17.43
N GLY A 259 -8.35 28.82 16.39
CA GLY A 259 -7.54 29.77 15.62
C GLY A 259 -6.47 29.13 14.74
N ARG A 260 -5.37 29.84 14.53
CA ARG A 260 -4.31 29.48 13.56
C ARG A 260 -3.60 28.18 13.90
N GLU A 261 -3.29 27.95 15.18
CA GLU A 261 -2.62 26.73 15.64
C GLU A 261 -3.42 25.47 15.28
N ARG A 262 -4.76 25.53 15.43
CA ARG A 262 -5.67 24.46 15.03
C ARG A 262 -5.55 24.15 13.54
N TYR A 263 -5.53 25.19 12.71
CA TYR A 263 -5.45 25.05 11.26
C TYR A 263 -4.13 24.42 10.80
N ASP A 264 -3.00 24.87 11.34
CA ASP A 264 -1.69 24.36 10.97
C ASP A 264 -1.53 22.88 11.35
N ILE A 265 -2.07 22.46 12.51
CA ILE A 265 -2.09 21.06 12.94
C ILE A 265 -2.96 20.21 12.02
N ILE A 266 -4.18 20.68 11.71
CA ILE A 266 -5.11 19.99 10.79
C ILE A 266 -4.44 19.74 9.45
N LYS A 267 -3.83 20.78 8.86
CA LYS A 267 -3.15 20.66 7.56
C LYS A 267 -2.00 19.66 7.60
N GLY A 268 -1.16 19.71 8.65
CA GLY A 268 -0.05 18.77 8.80
C GLY A 268 -0.48 17.32 9.01
N GLU A 269 -1.61 17.08 9.68
CA GLU A 269 -2.21 15.76 9.82
C GLU A 269 -2.77 15.24 8.49
N GLU A 270 -3.47 16.09 7.73
CA GLU A 270 -4.00 15.73 6.41
C GLU A 270 -2.88 15.31 5.45
N GLU A 271 -1.80 16.11 5.36
CA GLU A 271 -0.62 15.79 4.56
C GLU A 271 0.02 14.45 4.97
N LEU A 272 0.14 14.20 6.28
CA LEU A 272 0.73 12.96 6.79
C LEU A 272 -0.14 11.74 6.48
N ARG A 273 -1.46 11.85 6.62
CA ARG A 273 -2.40 10.76 6.36
C ARG A 273 -2.48 10.41 4.88
N LEU A 274 -2.44 11.42 4.01
CA LEU A 274 -2.28 11.20 2.57
C LEU A 274 -0.98 10.47 2.26
N ALA A 275 0.15 10.87 2.86
CA ALA A 275 1.42 10.16 2.68
C ALA A 275 1.39 8.70 3.20
N MET A 276 0.68 8.44 4.31
CA MET A 276 0.45 7.07 4.81
C MET A 276 -0.41 6.24 3.85
N LYS A 277 -1.45 6.85 3.26
CA LYS A 277 -2.31 6.22 2.26
C LYS A 277 -1.52 5.86 0.99
N ASP A 278 -0.71 6.79 0.48
CA ASP A 278 0.14 6.57 -0.69
C ASP A 278 1.17 5.46 -0.45
N TYR A 279 1.80 5.45 0.74
CA TYR A 279 2.70 4.37 1.15
C TYR A 279 2.01 3.01 1.09
N ALA A 280 0.83 2.90 1.70
CA ALA A 280 0.08 1.66 1.77
C ALA A 280 -0.33 1.14 0.37
N ILE A 281 -0.76 2.05 -0.50
CA ILE A 281 -1.10 1.73 -1.89
C ILE A 281 0.14 1.27 -2.67
N ASN A 282 1.27 1.96 -2.51
CA ASN A 282 2.52 1.63 -3.18
C ASN A 282 3.03 0.23 -2.81
N ASP A 283 2.92 -0.18 -1.55
CA ASP A 283 3.39 -1.50 -1.11
C ASP A 283 2.55 -2.65 -1.70
N CYS A 284 1.23 -2.45 -1.86
CA CYS A 284 0.37 -3.36 -2.62
C CYS A 284 0.81 -3.45 -4.09
N PHE A 285 0.89 -2.32 -4.79
CA PHE A 285 1.23 -2.33 -6.21
C PHE A 285 2.65 -2.84 -6.49
N ALA A 286 3.60 -2.56 -5.60
CA ALA A 286 4.95 -3.11 -5.67
C ALA A 286 4.94 -4.65 -5.58
N THR A 287 4.19 -5.18 -4.62
CA THR A 287 3.99 -6.63 -4.47
C THR A 287 3.34 -7.22 -5.72
N THR A 288 2.33 -6.55 -6.28
CA THR A 288 1.65 -6.96 -7.52
C THR A 288 2.59 -6.96 -8.73
N ARG A 289 3.48 -5.96 -8.87
CA ARG A 289 4.50 -5.95 -9.94
C ARG A 289 5.46 -7.12 -9.84
N LEU A 290 5.94 -7.43 -8.64
CA LEU A 290 6.83 -8.58 -8.41
C LEU A 290 6.09 -9.91 -8.56
N MET A 291 4.81 -9.98 -8.18
CA MET A 291 3.95 -11.12 -8.45
C MET A 291 3.86 -11.40 -9.96
N TYR A 292 3.62 -10.38 -10.80
CA TYR A 292 3.61 -10.55 -12.25
C TYR A 292 4.96 -11.05 -12.78
N LEU A 293 6.06 -10.48 -12.30
CA LEU A 293 7.41 -10.90 -12.69
C LEU A 293 7.63 -12.40 -12.44
N VAL A 294 7.28 -12.86 -11.23
CA VAL A 294 7.62 -14.20 -10.76
C VAL A 294 6.67 -15.27 -11.31
N ILE A 295 5.36 -15.04 -11.26
CA ILE A 295 4.36 -16.01 -11.73
C ILE A 295 4.47 -16.24 -13.23
N TYR A 296 4.63 -15.15 -14.00
CA TYR A 296 4.77 -15.24 -15.44
C TYR A 296 6.20 -15.52 -15.88
N LYS A 297 7.11 -15.74 -14.91
CA LYS A 297 8.53 -16.07 -15.13
C LYS A 297 9.17 -15.21 -16.20
N TRP A 298 9.01 -13.89 -16.06
CA TRP A 298 9.53 -12.96 -17.05
C TRP A 298 11.02 -13.20 -17.26
N SER A 299 11.42 -13.27 -18.52
CA SER A 299 12.83 -13.30 -18.91
C SER A 299 13.47 -11.93 -18.66
N ARG A 300 14.80 -11.89 -18.58
CA ARG A 300 15.53 -10.61 -18.52
C ARG A 300 15.16 -9.67 -19.67
N GLU A 301 14.92 -10.20 -20.85
CA GLU A 301 14.51 -9.42 -22.01
C GLU A 301 13.14 -8.78 -21.80
N GLN A 302 12.18 -9.51 -21.23
CA GLN A 302 10.85 -8.96 -20.91
C GLN A 302 10.93 -7.85 -19.87
N VAL A 303 11.77 -8.01 -18.84
CA VAL A 303 12.02 -6.96 -17.84
C VAL A 303 12.62 -5.72 -18.50
N ASN A 304 13.66 -5.90 -19.33
CA ASN A 304 14.30 -4.78 -20.03
C ASN A 304 13.33 -4.05 -20.98
N ASN A 305 12.48 -4.80 -21.70
CA ASN A 305 11.48 -4.22 -22.60
C ASN A 305 10.42 -3.41 -21.83
N TYR A 306 10.00 -3.90 -20.66
CA TYR A 306 9.11 -3.17 -19.77
C TYR A 306 9.74 -1.86 -19.28
N GLN A 307 11.00 -1.90 -18.84
CA GLN A 307 11.74 -0.72 -18.41
C GLN A 307 11.90 0.31 -19.54
N GLN A 308 12.26 -0.12 -20.75
CA GLN A 308 12.37 0.77 -21.91
C GLN A 308 11.04 1.43 -22.26
N SER A 309 9.93 0.68 -22.16
CA SER A 309 8.58 1.22 -22.40
C SER A 309 8.22 2.30 -21.36
N LEU A 310 8.58 2.09 -20.09
CA LEU A 310 8.43 3.08 -19.03
C LEU A 310 9.27 4.34 -19.29
N GLU A 311 10.55 4.19 -19.64
CA GLU A 311 11.44 5.33 -19.96
C GLU A 311 10.92 6.16 -21.13
N GLN A 312 10.37 5.50 -22.16
CA GLN A 312 9.75 6.17 -23.30
C GLN A 312 8.52 6.99 -22.89
N LEU A 313 7.62 6.41 -22.06
CA LEU A 313 6.45 7.11 -21.54
C LEU A 313 6.85 8.32 -20.69
N LEU A 314 7.85 8.17 -19.81
CA LEU A 314 8.34 9.26 -18.95
C LEU A 314 8.99 10.39 -19.77
N SER A 315 9.72 10.04 -20.82
CA SER A 315 10.30 11.02 -21.74
C SER A 315 9.20 11.82 -22.45
N GLN A 316 8.11 11.17 -22.87
CA GLN A 316 6.96 11.84 -23.47
C GLN A 316 6.25 12.78 -22.49
N CYS A 317 6.04 12.35 -21.24
CA CYS A 317 5.45 13.19 -20.19
C CYS A 317 6.31 14.43 -19.87
N THR A 318 7.63 14.27 -19.83
CA THR A 318 8.57 15.38 -19.55
C THR A 318 8.54 16.43 -20.66
N LEU A 319 8.51 15.99 -21.92
CA LEU A 319 8.35 16.88 -23.08
C LEU A 319 7.00 17.60 -23.07
N ALA A 320 5.92 16.90 -22.69
CA ALA A 320 4.60 17.52 -22.56
C ALA A 320 4.59 18.61 -21.48
N GLN A 321 5.22 18.37 -20.32
CA GLN A 321 5.35 19.36 -19.25
C GLN A 321 6.20 20.57 -19.66
N GLN A 322 7.27 20.38 -20.43
CA GLN A 322 8.07 21.48 -20.98
C GLN A 322 7.32 22.27 -22.07
N SER A 323 6.45 21.62 -22.85
CA SER A 323 5.62 22.30 -23.84
C SER A 323 4.44 23.09 -23.24
N MET A 324 4.09 22.81 -21.99
CA MET A 324 3.12 23.55 -21.19
C MET A 324 3.75 24.72 -20.42
N GLU A 325 4.93 25.18 -20.81
CA GLU A 325 5.50 26.42 -20.31
C GLU A 325 4.53 27.55 -20.70
N TYR A 326 3.67 27.94 -19.74
CA TYR A 326 2.68 28.98 -19.89
C TYR A 326 3.36 30.19 -20.51
N GLU A 327 2.84 30.69 -21.64
CA GLU A 327 3.23 32.03 -22.08
C GLU A 327 3.00 32.95 -20.86
N PRO A 328 4.04 33.65 -20.39
CA PRO A 328 3.92 34.50 -19.22
C PRO A 328 2.73 35.42 -19.46
N ILE A 329 1.74 35.36 -18.56
CA ILE A 329 0.58 36.25 -18.59
C ILE A 329 1.15 37.65 -18.75
N SER A 330 0.82 38.30 -19.88
CA SER A 330 1.28 39.64 -20.19
C SER A 330 1.01 40.54 -18.99
N ASP A 331 1.99 41.34 -18.58
CA ASP A 331 1.86 42.29 -17.46
C ASP A 331 0.64 43.24 -17.63
N ASP A 332 0.11 43.36 -18.85
CA ASP A 332 -1.09 44.14 -19.17
C ASP A 332 -2.41 43.50 -18.69
N GLU A 333 -2.47 42.19 -18.43
CA GLU A 333 -3.69 41.50 -17.93
C GLU A 333 -3.82 41.52 -16.40
N LEU A 334 -2.76 41.84 -15.66
CA LEU A 334 -2.77 41.89 -14.19
C LEU A 334 -3.32 43.22 -13.62
N ALA A 335 -3.64 44.21 -14.45
CA ALA A 335 -4.01 45.55 -14.01
C ALA A 335 -5.51 45.79 -13.72
N VAL A 336 -6.42 44.81 -13.88
CA VAL A 336 -7.88 45.05 -13.82
C VAL A 336 -8.60 44.16 -12.80
N VAL A 337 -8.16 44.13 -11.54
CA VAL A 337 -9.01 43.66 -10.43
C VAL A 337 -8.79 44.53 -9.18
N HIS A 338 -9.19 45.80 -9.24
CA HIS A 338 -9.42 46.59 -8.04
C HIS A 338 -10.79 46.23 -7.44
N VAL A 339 -10.81 45.27 -6.52
CA VAL A 339 -11.96 45.05 -5.63
C VAL A 339 -12.05 46.25 -4.69
N ARG A 340 -13.14 47.03 -4.81
CA ARG A 340 -13.47 48.08 -3.85
C ARG A 340 -13.81 47.45 -2.51
N ASP A 341 -12.96 47.71 -1.52
CA ASP A 341 -13.15 47.32 -0.13
C ASP A 341 -14.09 48.33 0.54
N GLU A 342 -15.41 48.11 0.44
CA GLU A 342 -16.42 48.90 1.16
C GLU A 342 -16.50 48.39 2.61
N ARG A 343 -15.68 48.97 3.50
CA ARG A 343 -15.84 48.80 4.95
C ARG A 343 -17.10 49.54 5.43
N PRO A 344 -18.02 48.90 6.16
CA PRO A 344 -19.09 49.61 6.84
C PRO A 344 -18.53 50.37 8.05
N SER A 345 -18.87 51.66 8.12
CA SER A 345 -18.58 52.57 9.22
C SER A 345 -19.31 52.12 10.50
N VAL A 346 -18.54 51.88 11.55
CA VAL A 346 -19.03 51.68 12.92
C VAL A 346 -19.55 53.02 13.44
N VAL A 347 -20.82 53.05 13.83
CA VAL A 347 -21.42 54.15 14.60
C VAL A 347 -21.40 53.75 16.07
N GLU A 348 -20.59 54.45 16.86
CA GLU A 348 -20.71 54.51 18.32
C GLU A 348 -21.71 55.62 18.67
N ASP A 349 -22.71 55.32 19.51
CA ASP A 349 -23.13 56.18 20.64
C ASP A 349 -24.35 55.62 21.42
N LEU A 350 -24.09 55.29 22.70
CA LEU A 350 -24.93 55.46 23.93
C LEU A 350 -26.25 54.67 24.12
N PRO A 351 -26.83 54.61 25.34
CA PRO A 351 -26.25 54.50 26.70
C PRO A 351 -26.88 53.36 27.56
N ASP A 352 -26.29 53.22 28.74
CA ASP A 352 -26.69 52.41 29.91
C ASP A 352 -28.09 52.79 30.46
N ASP A 353 -28.96 51.81 30.70
CA ASP A 353 -29.81 51.68 31.92
C ASP A 353 -30.93 50.62 31.76
N ASN A 354 -30.93 49.69 32.73
CA ASN A 354 -32.04 49.07 33.45
C ASN A 354 -33.14 48.19 32.79
N GLU A 355 -33.43 47.14 33.58
CA GLU A 355 -34.68 46.42 33.80
C GLU A 355 -35.13 45.29 32.85
N GLU A 356 -35.22 44.11 33.48
CA GLU A 356 -36.25 43.08 33.37
C GLU A 356 -37.20 43.14 32.16
N GLN A 357 -37.10 42.15 31.28
CA GLN A 357 -38.16 41.16 31.01
C GLN A 357 -37.72 40.27 29.83
N GLN A 358 -37.68 38.95 30.05
CA GLN A 358 -37.58 37.98 28.96
C GLN A 358 -38.95 37.81 28.30
N PRO A 359 -39.08 37.93 26.97
CA PRO A 359 -40.12 37.24 26.24
C PRO A 359 -39.55 35.97 25.61
N LEU A 360 -40.26 34.88 25.85
CA LEU A 360 -40.13 33.60 25.19
C LEU A 360 -40.34 33.81 23.68
N VAL A 361 -39.28 33.77 22.87
CA VAL A 361 -39.39 33.74 21.41
C VAL A 361 -39.43 32.28 20.96
N HIS A 362 -40.61 31.85 20.52
CA HIS A 362 -40.81 30.60 19.80
C HIS A 362 -40.16 30.73 18.42
N VAL A 363 -39.02 30.07 18.20
CA VAL A 363 -38.43 29.95 16.87
C VAL A 363 -39.05 28.73 16.20
N GLU A 364 -40.02 28.95 15.32
CA GLU A 364 -40.45 27.96 14.33
C GLU A 364 -39.31 27.78 13.32
N TYR A 365 -38.76 26.56 13.27
CA TYR A 365 -37.87 26.15 12.18
C TYR A 365 -38.73 25.72 10.98
N GLU A 366 -38.80 26.56 9.96
CA GLU A 366 -39.18 26.09 8.62
C GLU A 366 -38.03 25.25 8.04
N PRO A 367 -38.31 24.03 7.54
CA PRO A 367 -37.30 23.23 6.87
C PRO A 367 -36.99 23.85 5.50
N ARG A 368 -35.78 24.43 5.36
CA ARG A 368 -35.23 24.80 4.06
C ARG A 368 -35.00 23.54 3.23
N THR A 369 -35.71 23.45 2.12
CA THR A 369 -35.43 22.55 1.00
C THR A 369 -33.95 22.63 0.59
N PRO A 370 -33.27 21.51 0.34
CA PRO A 370 -31.90 21.53 -0.14
C PRO A 370 -31.84 22.09 -1.56
N LEU A 371 -31.02 23.12 -1.73
CA LEU A 371 -30.58 23.63 -3.02
C LEU A 371 -29.86 22.50 -3.78
N THR A 372 -30.47 22.09 -4.89
CA THR A 372 -29.83 21.32 -5.97
C THR A 372 -28.58 22.07 -6.44
N HIS A 373 -27.40 21.51 -6.17
CA HIS A 373 -26.18 21.88 -6.87
C HIS A 373 -26.31 21.43 -8.33
N GLN A 374 -26.51 22.39 -9.24
CA GLN A 374 -26.28 22.19 -10.67
C GLN A 374 -24.78 21.96 -10.86
N LEU A 375 -24.42 20.70 -11.14
CA LEU A 375 -23.11 20.34 -11.66
C LEU A 375 -23.01 20.90 -13.09
N PHE A 376 -22.13 21.88 -13.27
CA PHE A 376 -21.60 22.24 -14.58
C PHE A 376 -20.67 21.10 -15.03
N THR A 377 -21.20 20.12 -15.76
CA THR A 377 -20.39 19.18 -16.53
C THR A 377 -20.05 19.84 -17.87
N GLY A 378 -18.99 20.64 -17.87
CA GLY A 378 -18.30 21.01 -19.11
C GLY A 378 -17.50 19.80 -19.57
N GLU A 379 -18.12 18.90 -20.33
CA GLU A 379 -17.41 17.84 -21.05
C GLU A 379 -16.57 18.48 -22.16
N LEU A 380 -15.26 18.63 -21.90
CA LEU A 380 -14.29 18.73 -22.98
C LEU A 380 -14.12 17.32 -23.56
N SER A 381 -14.92 16.99 -24.58
CA SER A 381 -14.70 15.77 -25.38
C SER A 381 -13.40 15.94 -26.18
N ILE A 382 -12.30 15.45 -25.62
CA ILE A 382 -11.15 15.06 -26.42
C ILE A 382 -11.47 13.65 -26.91
N HIS A 383 -11.76 13.51 -28.21
CA HIS A 383 -11.76 12.21 -28.87
C HIS A 383 -10.33 11.65 -28.78
N VAL A 384 -10.09 10.80 -27.79
CA VAL A 384 -8.97 9.88 -27.82
C VAL A 384 -9.49 8.63 -28.51
N ASP A 385 -9.17 8.50 -29.79
CA ASP A 385 -9.40 7.26 -30.53
C ASP A 385 -8.61 6.14 -29.84
N GLU A 386 -9.33 5.11 -29.40
CA GLU A 386 -8.88 3.84 -28.82
C GLU A 386 -8.20 3.88 -27.43
N PRO A 387 -8.75 3.16 -26.42
CA PRO A 387 -7.98 2.85 -25.22
C PRO A 387 -6.85 1.88 -25.59
N LEU A 388 -5.60 2.28 -25.29
CA LEU A 388 -4.44 1.40 -25.35
C LEU A 388 -4.71 0.16 -24.48
N THR A 389 -4.97 -0.95 -25.14
CA THR A 389 -4.97 -2.28 -24.52
C THR A 389 -3.64 -2.44 -23.79
N PRO A 390 -3.61 -2.81 -22.50
CA PRO A 390 -2.35 -3.01 -21.81
C PRO A 390 -1.57 -4.12 -22.54
N LEU A 391 -0.31 -3.83 -22.87
CA LEU A 391 0.67 -4.73 -23.50
C LEU A 391 0.97 -5.94 -22.58
N PHE A 392 -0.01 -6.81 -22.36
CA PHE A 392 0.17 -8.11 -21.74
C PHE A 392 0.10 -9.16 -22.85
N LEU A 393 1.28 -9.59 -23.28
CA LEU A 393 1.49 -10.61 -24.31
C LEU A 393 0.74 -11.91 -23.97
N HIS A 394 0.03 -12.46 -24.96
CA HIS A 394 -0.49 -13.82 -24.92
C HIS A 394 0.66 -14.83 -24.76
N SER A 395 0.69 -15.56 -23.65
CA SER A 395 1.56 -16.74 -23.52
C SER A 395 1.10 -17.86 -24.47
N PRO A 396 2.01 -18.57 -25.17
CA PRO A 396 1.64 -19.71 -26.01
C PRO A 396 1.23 -20.92 -25.14
N PRO A 397 0.31 -21.78 -25.62
CA PRO A 397 -0.20 -22.89 -24.83
C PRO A 397 0.87 -23.96 -24.57
N HIS A 398 1.04 -24.32 -23.30
CA HIS A 398 1.88 -25.44 -22.87
C HIS A 398 1.35 -26.77 -23.43
N ARG A 399 2.18 -27.49 -24.20
CA ARG A 399 1.96 -28.90 -24.54
C ARG A 399 2.22 -29.76 -23.31
N HIS A 400 1.18 -30.39 -22.78
CA HIS A 400 1.32 -31.48 -21.82
C HIS A 400 1.84 -32.74 -22.53
N SER A 401 3.08 -33.13 -22.21
CA SER A 401 3.58 -34.49 -22.47
C SER A 401 3.32 -35.35 -21.23
N SER A 402 2.32 -36.21 -21.33
CA SER A 402 2.04 -37.27 -20.37
C SER A 402 3.00 -38.44 -20.60
N SER A 403 3.77 -38.82 -19.57
CA SER A 403 4.43 -40.12 -19.51
C SER A 403 4.14 -40.77 -18.16
N SER A 404 3.26 -41.77 -18.21
CA SER A 404 2.98 -42.73 -17.16
C SER A 404 4.17 -43.67 -17.00
N THR A 405 4.61 -43.96 -15.77
CA THR A 405 5.20 -45.28 -15.48
C THR A 405 4.95 -45.67 -14.02
N THR A 406 4.13 -46.69 -13.88
CA THR A 406 3.82 -47.46 -12.67
C THR A 406 5.04 -48.30 -12.26
N ARG A 407 5.41 -48.30 -10.96
CA ARG A 407 6.06 -49.45 -10.31
C ARG A 407 5.94 -49.38 -8.78
N VAL A 408 5.20 -50.35 -8.25
CA VAL A 408 5.25 -50.94 -6.89
C VAL A 408 5.92 -52.32 -7.14
N PRO A 409 6.73 -52.95 -6.26
CA PRO A 409 6.27 -53.26 -4.91
C PRO A 409 7.32 -53.49 -3.78
N GLU A 410 6.76 -53.91 -2.64
CA GLU A 410 7.32 -54.78 -1.58
C GLU A 410 7.96 -54.16 -0.33
N SER A 411 7.10 -54.11 0.70
CA SER A 411 7.27 -54.65 2.05
C SER A 411 8.65 -55.13 2.53
N SER A 412 9.06 -54.63 3.70
CA SER A 412 9.61 -55.49 4.77
C SER A 412 9.44 -54.84 6.15
N SER A 413 8.75 -55.57 7.00
CA SER A 413 8.71 -55.47 8.46
C SER A 413 10.09 -55.58 9.12
N HIS A 414 10.35 -54.83 10.19
CA HIS A 414 11.00 -55.37 11.40
C HIS A 414 10.75 -54.50 12.63
N SER A 415 10.43 -55.20 13.70
CA SER A 415 10.19 -54.80 15.08
C SER A 415 11.49 -54.54 15.85
N SER A 416 11.38 -53.80 16.97
CA SER A 416 11.89 -54.16 18.31
C SER A 416 12.63 -53.04 19.07
N SER A 417 11.93 -52.51 20.09
CA SER A 417 12.32 -52.34 21.52
C SER A 417 13.51 -51.47 22.00
N THR A 418 13.14 -50.54 22.92
CA THR A 418 13.74 -50.14 24.23
C THR A 418 15.23 -49.74 24.27
N THR A 419 15.63 -48.60 24.85
CA THR A 419 15.88 -48.41 26.30
C THR A 419 16.26 -46.93 26.63
N ARG A 420 15.94 -46.50 27.86
CA ARG A 420 16.22 -45.20 28.52
C ARG A 420 17.72 -44.86 28.74
N VAL A 421 18.09 -43.56 28.59
CA VAL A 421 18.73 -42.57 29.54
C VAL A 421 19.89 -43.08 30.45
N PRO A 422 20.98 -42.32 30.84
CA PRO A 422 21.10 -40.86 31.07
C PRO A 422 22.42 -40.09 30.71
N GLU A 423 22.28 -38.76 30.82
CA GLU A 423 23.19 -37.74 31.44
C GLU A 423 24.57 -37.33 30.86
N SER A 424 24.65 -36.00 30.69
CA SER A 424 25.66 -35.05 31.22
C SER A 424 26.85 -34.59 30.37
N SER A 425 27.29 -33.38 30.75
CA SER A 425 28.46 -32.57 30.36
C SER A 425 28.21 -31.55 29.22
N SER A 426 28.05 -30.24 29.49
CA SER A 426 28.99 -29.20 29.99
C SER A 426 30.12 -28.88 29.01
N HIS A 427 30.11 -27.66 28.43
CA HIS A 427 31.24 -26.82 27.95
C HIS A 427 30.60 -25.51 27.41
N SER A 428 30.70 -24.34 28.04
CA SER A 428 31.83 -23.38 28.14
C SER A 428 32.23 -22.72 26.81
N SER A 429 32.40 -21.38 26.88
CA SER A 429 33.09 -20.47 25.94
C SER A 429 32.21 -19.95 24.78
N SER A 430 32.25 -18.69 24.34
CA SER A 430 33.18 -17.58 24.54
C SER A 430 32.53 -16.26 24.12
N HIS A 431 32.84 -15.16 24.81
CA HIS A 431 32.60 -13.80 24.32
C HIS A 431 33.45 -13.49 23.09
N HIS A 432 32.82 -12.97 22.03
CA HIS A 432 33.52 -12.27 20.94
C HIS A 432 32.92 -10.87 20.77
N HIS A 433 33.75 -9.87 21.09
CA HIS A 433 33.56 -8.50 20.65
C HIS A 433 33.82 -8.43 19.14
N GLN A 434 32.79 -8.06 18.37
CA GLN A 434 32.98 -7.65 16.98
C GLN A 434 33.19 -6.13 16.93
N HIS A 435 34.38 -5.75 16.50
CA HIS A 435 34.71 -4.39 16.08
C HIS A 435 34.05 -4.12 14.72
N LEU A 436 33.30 -3.03 14.62
CA LEU A 436 32.79 -2.47 13.38
C LEU A 436 33.95 -1.81 12.61
N VAL A 437 34.18 -2.24 11.36
CA VAL A 437 35.06 -1.57 10.39
C VAL A 437 34.17 -0.77 9.42
N PRO A 438 34.48 0.49 9.10
CA PRO A 438 33.69 1.30 8.17
C PRO A 438 33.96 0.90 6.71
N TYR A 439 32.90 0.86 5.90
CA TYR A 439 32.98 0.72 4.44
C TYR A 439 33.48 2.03 3.81
N THR A 440 34.55 1.94 3.03
CA THR A 440 34.96 2.97 2.06
C THR A 440 34.49 2.58 0.67
N LEU A 441 33.71 3.45 0.02
CA LEU A 441 33.39 3.35 -1.41
C LEU A 441 34.68 3.56 -2.24
N ASN A 442 35.10 2.53 -2.97
CA ASN A 442 36.06 2.70 -4.07
C ASN A 442 35.29 2.98 -5.37
N HIS A 443 35.61 4.10 -6.03
CA HIS A 443 35.21 4.37 -7.40
C HIS A 443 35.86 3.36 -8.34
N HIS A 444 35.05 2.54 -9.02
CA HIS A 444 35.52 1.78 -10.18
C HIS A 444 35.08 2.45 -11.47
N GLN A 445 36.07 2.66 -12.34
CA GLN A 445 35.93 3.10 -13.72
C GLN A 445 35.09 2.10 -14.51
N ILE A 446 34.07 2.60 -15.19
CA ILE A 446 33.27 1.84 -16.15
C ILE A 446 34.12 1.56 -17.38
N VAL A 447 34.42 0.29 -17.64
CA VAL A 447 34.96 -0.18 -18.91
C VAL A 447 33.79 -0.68 -19.75
N HIS A 448 33.52 -0.01 -20.88
CA HIS A 448 32.47 -0.41 -21.82
C HIS A 448 32.84 -1.75 -22.52
N PRO A 449 31.92 -2.71 -22.64
CA PRO A 449 32.11 -3.90 -23.45
C PRO A 449 31.91 -3.61 -24.96
N PRO A 450 32.53 -4.40 -25.86
CA PRO A 450 32.47 -4.16 -27.30
C PRO A 450 31.11 -4.55 -27.91
N HIS A 451 30.66 -3.76 -28.88
CA HIS A 451 29.47 -3.98 -29.70
C HIS A 451 29.51 -5.33 -30.46
N PRO A 452 28.43 -6.12 -30.45
CA PRO A 452 28.29 -7.24 -31.37
C PRO A 452 27.80 -6.76 -32.75
N HIS A 453 28.39 -7.34 -33.79
CA HIS A 453 28.10 -7.09 -35.19
C HIS A 453 26.67 -7.44 -35.59
N LEU A 454 26.03 -6.55 -36.34
CA LEU A 454 24.73 -6.73 -37.00
C LEU A 454 24.79 -7.86 -38.04
N VAL A 455 23.96 -8.88 -37.86
CA VAL A 455 23.62 -9.86 -38.89
C VAL A 455 22.44 -9.31 -39.69
N GLN A 456 22.64 -9.03 -40.97
CA GLN A 456 21.58 -8.63 -41.91
C GLN A 456 20.77 -9.85 -42.34
N TYR A 457 19.44 -9.78 -42.20
CA TYR A 457 18.49 -10.69 -42.85
C TYR A 457 17.86 -10.04 -44.08
N PRO A 458 17.54 -10.81 -45.15
CA PRO A 458 17.08 -10.27 -46.41
C PRO A 458 15.61 -9.82 -46.38
N LEU A 459 15.34 -8.68 -46.99
CA LEU A 459 14.01 -8.13 -47.27
C LEU A 459 13.30 -8.98 -48.33
N ASN A 460 12.15 -9.56 -47.96
CA ASN A 460 11.19 -10.12 -48.92
C ASN A 460 10.30 -8.99 -49.45
N HIS A 461 10.39 -8.71 -50.75
CA HIS A 461 9.43 -7.89 -51.49
C HIS A 461 8.22 -8.74 -51.90
N HIS A 462 7.01 -8.29 -51.56
CA HIS A 462 5.79 -8.68 -52.26
C HIS A 462 5.30 -7.50 -53.13
N PRO A 463 4.72 -7.77 -54.33
CA PRO A 463 4.31 -6.73 -55.26
C PRO A 463 2.92 -6.18 -54.90
N ILE A 464 2.76 -4.87 -55.10
CA ILE A 464 1.49 -4.16 -55.10
C ILE A 464 0.92 -4.29 -56.52
N ASP A 465 -0.25 -4.93 -56.65
CA ASP A 465 -1.09 -4.84 -57.85
C ASP A 465 -1.98 -3.60 -57.74
N HIS A 466 -1.98 -2.79 -58.80
CA HIS A 466 -2.83 -1.63 -58.97
C HIS A 466 -4.20 -2.04 -59.52
N HIS A 467 -5.27 -1.55 -58.88
CA HIS A 467 -6.55 -1.23 -59.50
C HIS A 467 -7.01 0.16 -59.08
#